data_AF-A0A945TDW6-F1
#
_entry.id   AF-A0A945TDW6-F1
#
_cell.length_a   1.000
_cell.length_b   1.000
_cell.length_c   1.000
_cell.angle_alpha   90.00
_cell.angle_beta   90.00
_cell.angle_gamma   90.00
#
_symmetry.space_group_name_H-M   'P 1'
#
loop_
_entity.id
_entity.type
_entity.pdbx_description
1 polymer ?
#
loop_
_entity_poly.entity_id
_entity_poly.type
_entity_poly.pdbx_seq_one_letter_code
_entity_poly.pdbx_strand_id
1 'polypeptide(L)'
;MTFAIPEADASLEICWDNIGVPHIFANSIPDAFRGMGYACASERLWQLHLSNLYATGTAASVMGEKHIPQDLMHKAFNVTAREVPDSPGDYIVDAYLQGVNAYVDSLDEVPPEFLKAGTEPRHYTRHDVASRYRFTGWFQHKTWLEKIYLGKLMAEHGVDYFRHHVLRFSNEDAMCVEALRDALLGIDMSVAKLLFPHETRLSGSNNWAINGELSASGFPILATDPHQPHSIPNTFFYSHLST
;
A
#
# COMPACT_ATOMS: atom_id res chain seq x y z
N MET A 1 13.49 23.53 9.98
CA MET A 1 14.87 23.65 9.46
C MET A 1 14.73 23.82 7.95
N THR A 2 15.50 24.70 7.32
CA THR A 2 15.44 24.79 5.85
C THR A 2 16.32 23.68 5.27
N PHE A 3 15.74 22.80 4.45
CA PHE A 3 16.47 21.73 3.79
C PHE A 3 16.70 22.12 2.33
N ALA A 4 17.94 22.01 1.88
CA ALA A 4 18.25 22.08 0.46
C ALA A 4 18.16 20.66 -0.10
N ILE A 5 17.06 20.34 -0.79
CA ILE A 5 16.95 19.12 -1.60
C ILE A 5 17.57 19.44 -2.96
N PRO A 6 18.66 18.77 -3.39
CA PRO A 6 19.37 19.10 -4.63
C PRO A 6 18.48 19.16 -5.88
N GLU A 7 17.42 18.34 -5.91
CA GLU A 7 16.48 18.21 -7.02
C GLU A 7 15.32 19.21 -6.98
N ALA A 8 15.25 20.07 -5.96
CA ALA A 8 14.20 21.07 -5.84
C ALA A 8 14.39 22.23 -6.82
N ASP A 9 13.31 22.68 -7.44
CA ASP A 9 13.34 23.77 -8.42
C ASP A 9 13.54 25.14 -7.73
N ALA A 10 13.16 25.22 -6.45
CA ALA A 10 13.39 26.35 -5.55
C ALA A 10 13.61 25.87 -4.11
N SER A 11 14.10 26.76 -3.23
CA SER A 11 14.21 26.47 -1.80
C SER A 11 12.84 26.09 -1.21
N LEU A 12 12.84 25.04 -0.39
CA LEU A 12 11.68 24.59 0.39
C LEU A 12 12.04 24.49 1.88
N GLU A 13 11.03 24.56 2.74
CA GLU A 13 11.18 24.43 4.18
C GLU A 13 10.40 23.23 4.71
N ILE A 14 11.03 22.49 5.63
CA ILE A 14 10.36 21.42 6.38
C ILE A 14 10.51 21.73 7.87
N CYS A 15 9.38 21.86 8.56
CA CYS A 15 9.35 21.99 10.01
C CYS A 15 8.42 20.93 10.61
N TRP A 16 8.81 20.40 11.77
CA TRP A 16 8.00 19.46 12.52
C TRP A 16 7.31 20.20 13.64
N ASP A 17 6.03 19.91 13.85
CA ASP A 17 5.32 20.41 15.00
C ASP A 17 5.68 19.64 16.29
N ASN A 18 5.01 19.99 17.39
CA ASN A 18 5.28 19.41 18.70
C ASN A 18 4.87 17.93 18.83
N ILE A 19 4.15 17.37 17.85
CA ILE A 19 3.78 15.94 17.81
C ILE A 19 4.47 15.19 16.66
N GLY A 20 5.42 15.83 15.98
CA GLY A 20 6.22 15.21 14.92
C GLY A 20 5.52 15.14 13.56
N VAL A 21 4.53 16.00 13.29
CA VAL A 21 3.96 16.11 11.93
C VAL A 21 4.83 17.04 11.10
N PRO A 22 5.37 16.60 9.94
CA PRO A 22 6.07 17.48 9.01
C PRO A 22 5.10 18.42 8.29
N HIS A 23 5.43 19.71 8.31
CA HIS A 23 4.85 20.76 7.50
C HIS A 23 5.85 21.17 6.42
N ILE A 24 5.47 20.98 5.16
CA ILE A 24 6.28 21.27 3.99
C ILE A 24 5.74 22.53 3.33
N PHE A 25 6.60 23.55 3.26
CA PHE A 25 6.32 24.83 2.58
C PHE A 25 7.19 24.93 1.33
N ALA A 26 6.56 25.05 0.17
CA ALA A 26 7.21 25.10 -1.12
C ALA A 26 6.55 26.16 -2.02
N ASN A 27 7.19 26.50 -3.15
CA ASN A 27 6.63 27.43 -4.13
C ASN A 27 5.97 26.72 -5.32
N SER A 28 5.96 25.37 -5.32
CA SER A 28 5.43 24.56 -6.40
C SER A 28 4.87 23.24 -5.85
N ILE A 29 3.87 22.67 -6.55
CA ILE A 29 3.33 21.35 -6.22
C ILE A 29 4.43 20.27 -6.26
N PRO A 30 5.29 20.17 -7.29
CA PRO A 30 6.39 19.22 -7.30
C PRO A 30 7.31 19.34 -6.08
N ASP A 31 7.75 20.55 -5.71
CA ASP A 31 8.62 20.74 -4.56
C ASP A 31 7.94 20.35 -3.24
N ALA A 32 6.63 20.58 -3.09
CA ALA A 32 5.89 20.11 -1.92
C ALA A 32 5.93 18.58 -1.80
N PHE A 33 5.78 17.85 -2.91
CA PHE A 33 5.90 16.39 -2.92
C PHE A 33 7.34 15.91 -2.75
N ARG A 34 8.36 16.62 -3.27
CA ARG A 34 9.79 16.36 -2.96
C ARG A 34 10.04 16.48 -1.46
N GLY A 35 9.60 17.56 -0.83
CA GLY A 35 9.71 17.74 0.62
C GLY A 35 8.98 16.65 1.40
N MET A 36 7.78 16.24 0.96
CA MET A 36 7.03 15.14 1.56
C MET A 36 7.79 13.81 1.50
N GLY A 37 8.40 13.50 0.35
CA GLY A 37 9.21 12.31 0.15
C GLY A 37 10.43 12.27 1.07
N TYR A 38 11.14 13.39 1.17
CA TYR A 38 12.31 13.53 2.05
C TYR A 38 11.93 13.35 3.52
N ALA A 39 10.86 14.02 3.99
CA ALA A 39 10.38 13.88 5.37
C ALA A 39 9.88 12.46 5.69
N CYS A 40 9.21 11.80 4.74
CA CYS A 40 8.78 10.41 4.91
C CYS A 40 9.98 9.47 5.03
N ALA A 41 10.98 9.62 4.16
CA ALA A 41 12.20 8.82 4.22
C ALA A 41 12.97 9.06 5.51
N SER A 42 13.09 10.31 5.97
CA SER A 42 13.84 10.63 7.19
C SER A 42 13.29 9.98 8.46
N GLU A 43 11.99 9.74 8.51
CA GLU A 43 11.36 9.08 9.65
C GLU A 43 11.09 7.58 9.45
N ARG A 44 10.81 7.17 8.22
CA ARG A 44 10.19 5.88 7.92
C ARG A 44 10.99 5.04 6.94
N LEU A 45 12.27 5.33 6.69
CA LEU A 45 13.08 4.62 5.69
C LEU A 45 13.02 3.10 5.81
N TRP A 46 13.14 2.56 7.03
CA TRP A 46 13.05 1.11 7.26
C TRP A 46 11.64 0.56 6.96
N GLN A 47 10.59 1.27 7.39
CA GLN A 47 9.21 0.89 7.11
C GLN A 47 8.92 0.92 5.61
N LEU A 48 9.43 1.94 4.90
CA LEU A 48 9.35 2.07 3.44
C LEU A 48 10.07 0.91 2.75
N HIS A 49 11.27 0.55 3.22
CA HIS A 49 12.06 -0.55 2.67
C HIS A 49 11.31 -1.88 2.80
N LEU A 50 10.93 -2.26 4.02
CA LEU A 50 10.18 -3.49 4.27
C LEU A 50 8.87 -3.55 3.47
N SER A 51 8.12 -2.44 3.46
CA SER A 51 6.86 -2.39 2.73
C SER A 51 7.05 -2.60 1.23
N ASN A 52 8.16 -2.15 0.66
CA ASN A 52 8.47 -2.37 -0.75
C ASN A 52 8.92 -3.80 -1.02
N LEU A 53 9.71 -4.44 -0.14
CA LEU A 53 10.09 -5.85 -0.30
C LEU A 53 8.87 -6.78 -0.37
N TYR A 54 7.86 -6.53 0.48
CA TYR A 54 6.59 -7.27 0.39
C TYR A 54 5.90 -7.04 -0.96
N ALA A 55 5.80 -5.78 -1.40
CA ALA A 55 5.09 -5.42 -2.62
C ALA A 55 5.79 -5.94 -3.90
N THR A 56 7.12 -5.93 -3.93
CA THR A 56 7.92 -6.39 -5.07
C THR A 56 8.21 -7.89 -5.05
N GLY A 57 7.71 -8.61 -4.03
CA GLY A 57 7.90 -10.05 -3.90
C GLY A 57 9.38 -10.41 -3.74
N THR A 58 10.10 -9.67 -2.91
CA THR A 58 11.50 -9.91 -2.55
C THR A 58 11.72 -9.88 -1.03
N ALA A 59 10.68 -10.11 -0.24
CA ALA A 59 10.76 -10.18 1.21
C ALA A 59 11.77 -11.22 1.70
N ALA A 60 11.88 -12.35 1.00
CA ALA A 60 12.78 -13.45 1.36
C ALA A 60 14.27 -13.06 1.33
N SER A 61 14.67 -12.07 0.52
CA SER A 61 16.07 -11.65 0.42
C SER A 61 16.59 -10.97 1.68
N VAL A 62 15.69 -10.48 2.54
CA VAL A 62 16.04 -9.79 3.80
C VAL A 62 15.47 -10.53 5.01
N MET A 63 14.25 -11.07 4.91
CA MET A 63 13.53 -11.67 6.02
C MET A 63 13.56 -13.21 6.04
N GLY A 64 14.35 -13.82 5.15
CA GLY A 64 14.65 -15.24 5.10
C GLY A 64 13.61 -16.11 4.39
N GLU A 65 13.95 -17.39 4.22
CA GLU A 65 13.26 -18.36 3.37
C GLU A 65 11.77 -18.57 3.69
N LYS A 66 11.35 -18.28 4.92
CA LYS A 66 9.93 -18.35 5.33
C LYS A 66 9.01 -17.45 4.48
N HIS A 67 9.56 -16.43 3.81
CA HIS A 67 8.81 -15.53 2.93
C HIS A 67 8.80 -15.95 1.45
N ILE A 68 9.53 -17.00 1.06
CA ILE A 68 9.54 -17.49 -0.34
C ILE A 68 8.13 -17.77 -0.87
N PRO A 69 7.22 -18.44 -0.12
CA PRO A 69 5.86 -18.66 -0.61
C PRO A 69 5.10 -17.37 -0.90
N GLN A 70 5.25 -16.34 -0.05
CA GLN A 70 4.61 -15.04 -0.24
C GLN A 70 5.20 -14.29 -1.45
N ASP A 71 6.51 -14.35 -1.65
CA ASP A 71 7.18 -13.72 -2.80
C ASP A 71 6.76 -14.36 -4.12
N LEU A 72 6.73 -15.69 -4.18
CA LEU A 72 6.26 -16.44 -5.33
C LEU A 72 4.79 -16.11 -5.64
N MET A 73 3.96 -16.04 -4.61
CA MET A 73 2.54 -15.73 -4.75
C MET A 73 2.33 -14.32 -5.31
N HIS A 74 2.97 -13.30 -4.76
CA HIS A 74 2.83 -11.93 -5.25
C HIS A 74 3.24 -11.79 -6.72
N LYS A 75 4.26 -12.53 -7.16
CA LYS A 75 4.68 -12.59 -8.56
C LYS A 75 3.70 -13.34 -9.44
N ALA A 76 3.14 -14.46 -8.96
CA ALA A 76 2.18 -15.27 -9.70
C ALA A 76 0.85 -14.54 -9.93
N PHE A 77 0.39 -13.78 -8.94
CA PHE A 77 -0.86 -13.02 -8.99
C PHE A 77 -0.72 -11.59 -9.52
N ASN A 78 0.43 -11.25 -10.12
CA ASN A 78 0.69 -9.92 -10.70
C ASN A 78 0.52 -8.76 -9.69
N VAL A 79 0.80 -9.04 -8.42
CA VAL A 79 0.86 -8.03 -7.35
C VAL A 79 2.11 -7.18 -7.54
N THR A 80 3.25 -7.80 -7.78
CA THR A 80 4.45 -7.09 -8.23
C THR A 80 4.19 -6.51 -9.62
N ALA A 81 4.46 -5.22 -9.79
CA ALA A 81 4.28 -4.56 -11.08
C ALA A 81 5.17 -5.23 -12.14
N ARG A 82 4.63 -5.42 -13.35
CA ARG A 82 5.42 -5.89 -14.51
C ARG A 82 5.69 -4.76 -15.48
N GLU A 83 4.67 -3.94 -15.70
CA GLU A 83 4.71 -2.76 -16.54
C GLU A 83 4.26 -1.55 -15.72
N VAL A 84 4.89 -0.41 -15.99
CA VAL A 84 4.56 0.89 -15.38
C VAL A 84 4.28 1.84 -16.54
N PRO A 85 3.03 1.90 -17.04
CA PRO A 85 2.69 2.81 -18.12
C PRO A 85 2.77 4.25 -17.65
N ASP A 86 3.11 5.15 -18.57
CA ASP A 86 3.15 6.58 -18.29
C ASP A 86 1.75 7.11 -17.93
N SER A 87 1.72 8.07 -17.01
CA SER A 87 0.52 8.76 -16.55
C SER A 87 0.75 10.27 -16.49
N PRO A 88 -0.27 11.10 -16.79
CA PRO A 88 -0.20 12.54 -16.57
C PRO A 88 0.15 12.96 -15.13
N GLY A 89 -0.04 12.07 -14.15
CA GLY A 89 0.30 12.29 -12.74
C GLY A 89 1.72 11.90 -12.33
N ASP A 90 2.53 11.35 -13.25
CA ASP A 90 3.83 10.78 -12.90
C ASP A 90 4.82 11.82 -12.35
N TYR A 91 4.69 13.09 -12.75
CA TYR A 91 5.54 14.16 -12.22
C TYR A 91 5.42 14.32 -10.69
N ILE A 92 4.27 13.99 -10.09
CA ILE A 92 4.07 14.00 -8.63
C ILE A 92 4.81 12.82 -7.99
N VAL A 93 4.73 11.65 -8.61
CA VAL A 93 5.39 10.44 -8.14
C VAL A 93 6.91 10.60 -8.22
N ASP A 94 7.41 11.14 -9.32
CA ASP A 94 8.83 11.44 -9.51
C ASP A 94 9.33 12.44 -8.48
N ALA A 95 8.60 13.53 -8.27
CA ALA A 95 8.93 14.51 -7.25
C ALA A 95 9.04 13.86 -5.86
N TYR A 96 8.05 13.06 -5.47
CA TYR A 96 8.10 12.32 -4.20
C TYR A 96 9.32 11.39 -4.12
N LEU A 97 9.60 10.62 -5.17
CA LEU A 97 10.73 9.70 -5.22
C LEU A 97 12.09 10.41 -5.21
N GLN A 98 12.20 11.57 -5.86
CA GLN A 98 13.40 12.43 -5.80
C GLN A 98 13.68 12.81 -4.35
N GLY A 99 12.65 13.24 -3.60
CA GLY A 99 12.79 13.55 -2.17
C GLY A 99 13.23 12.35 -1.32
N VAL A 100 12.61 11.18 -1.53
CA VAL A 100 12.99 9.95 -0.84
C VAL A 100 14.45 9.59 -1.12
N ASN A 101 14.85 9.63 -2.40
CA ASN A 101 16.19 9.23 -2.82
C ASN A 101 17.25 10.26 -2.38
N ALA A 102 16.92 11.55 -2.34
CA ALA A 102 17.79 12.57 -1.78
C ALA A 102 18.08 12.33 -0.29
N TYR A 103 17.11 11.83 0.48
CA TYR A 103 17.38 11.42 1.86
C TYR A 103 18.31 10.21 1.90
N VAL A 104 18.08 9.19 1.06
CA VAL A 104 18.96 8.01 0.95
C VAL A 104 20.39 8.42 0.61
N ASP A 105 20.58 9.35 -0.33
CA ASP A 105 21.90 9.85 -0.73
C ASP A 105 22.57 10.73 0.33
N SER A 106 21.80 11.30 1.25
CA SER A 106 22.32 12.10 2.36
C SER A 106 22.78 11.27 3.57
N LEU A 107 22.59 9.95 3.54
CA LEU A 107 23.01 9.08 4.64
C LEU A 107 24.53 8.95 4.68
N ASP A 108 25.14 9.44 5.75
CA ASP A 108 26.56 9.23 6.03
C ASP A 108 26.85 7.83 6.59
N GLU A 109 25.85 7.20 7.20
CA GLU A 109 25.92 5.88 7.81
C GLU A 109 24.67 5.04 7.50
N VAL A 110 24.85 3.73 7.46
CA VAL A 110 23.76 2.77 7.25
C VAL A 110 22.91 2.70 8.53
N PRO A 111 21.58 2.93 8.47
CA PRO A 111 20.75 2.91 9.67
C PRO A 111 20.76 1.55 10.39
N PRO A 112 20.63 1.51 11.72
CA PRO A 112 20.81 0.28 12.51
C PRO A 112 19.91 -0.89 12.10
N GLU A 113 18.67 -0.64 11.66
CA GLU A 113 17.73 -1.67 11.22
C GLU A 113 18.23 -2.39 9.96
N PHE A 114 18.84 -1.64 9.03
CA PHE A 114 19.43 -2.15 7.80
C PHE A 114 20.65 -3.02 8.12
N LEU A 115 21.57 -2.52 8.96
CA LEU A 115 22.72 -3.29 9.45
C LEU A 115 22.29 -4.60 10.13
N LYS A 116 21.26 -4.54 10.98
CA LYS A 116 20.74 -5.71 11.69
C LYS A 116 20.15 -6.74 10.74
N ALA A 117 19.52 -6.29 9.66
CA ALA A 117 18.92 -7.14 8.64
C ALA A 117 19.91 -7.61 7.57
N GLY A 118 21.15 -7.11 7.57
CA GLY A 118 22.14 -7.44 6.55
C GLY A 118 21.77 -6.90 5.17
N THR A 119 21.12 -5.74 5.11
CA THR A 119 20.72 -5.08 3.87
C THR A 119 21.08 -3.60 3.91
N GLU A 120 20.93 -2.91 2.78
CA GLU A 120 21.36 -1.53 2.58
C GLU A 120 20.20 -0.65 2.08
N PRO A 121 20.16 0.64 2.46
CA PRO A 121 19.33 1.63 1.79
C PRO A 121 19.58 1.61 0.28
N ARG A 122 18.52 1.83 -0.50
CA ARG A 122 18.57 1.87 -1.96
C ARG A 122 17.69 2.97 -2.50
N HIS A 123 17.90 3.32 -3.76
CA HIS A 123 16.96 4.17 -4.49
C HIS A 123 15.64 3.46 -4.74
N TYR A 124 14.58 4.24 -4.69
CA TYR A 124 13.21 3.86 -4.98
C TYR A 124 12.77 4.40 -6.33
N THR A 125 11.93 3.63 -7.01
CA THR A 125 11.54 3.86 -8.41
C THR A 125 10.03 3.84 -8.58
N ARG A 126 9.52 4.27 -9.74
CA ARG A 126 8.08 4.13 -10.05
C ARG A 126 7.60 2.68 -9.99
N HIS A 127 8.48 1.70 -10.23
CA HIS A 127 8.16 0.28 -10.07
C HIS A 127 7.82 -0.08 -8.62
N ASP A 128 8.52 0.49 -7.65
CA ASP A 128 8.21 0.32 -6.22
C ASP A 128 6.82 0.87 -5.90
N VAL A 129 6.51 2.08 -6.37
CA VAL A 129 5.20 2.74 -6.18
C VAL A 129 4.08 1.93 -6.83
N ALA A 130 4.26 1.50 -8.08
CA ALA A 130 3.28 0.69 -8.81
C ALA A 130 3.04 -0.66 -8.13
N SER A 131 4.12 -1.33 -7.68
CA SER A 131 4.02 -2.58 -6.92
C SER A 131 3.31 -2.37 -5.59
N ARG A 132 3.61 -1.28 -4.88
CA ARG A 132 2.98 -0.95 -3.61
C ARG A 132 1.49 -0.65 -3.76
N TYR A 133 1.10 0.03 -4.84
CA TYR A 133 -0.30 0.29 -5.18
C TYR A 133 -1.06 -1.01 -5.44
N ARG A 134 -0.50 -1.90 -6.27
CA ARG A 134 -1.06 -3.24 -6.54
C ARG A 134 -1.13 -4.09 -5.28
N PHE A 135 -0.11 -4.04 -4.42
CA PHE A 135 -0.11 -4.72 -3.13
C PHE A 135 -1.23 -4.22 -2.20
N THR A 136 -1.46 -2.90 -2.11
CA THR A 136 -2.63 -2.38 -1.38
C THR A 136 -3.92 -2.91 -1.97
N GLY A 137 -4.07 -2.87 -3.29
CA GLY A 137 -5.26 -3.38 -3.98
C GLY A 137 -5.51 -4.85 -3.69
N TRP A 138 -4.47 -5.68 -3.80
CA TRP A 138 -4.50 -7.11 -3.49
C TRP A 138 -4.89 -7.39 -2.02
N PHE A 139 -4.29 -6.66 -1.08
CA PHE A 139 -4.53 -6.83 0.35
C PHE A 139 -5.91 -6.34 0.78
N GLN A 140 -6.37 -5.20 0.25
CA GLN A 140 -7.67 -4.62 0.60
C GLN A 140 -8.83 -5.35 -0.09
N HIS A 141 -8.60 -5.92 -1.28
CA HIS A 141 -9.59 -6.68 -2.02
C HIS A 141 -9.70 -8.12 -1.49
N LYS A 142 -10.19 -8.28 -0.25
CA LYS A 142 -10.34 -9.59 0.44
C LYS A 142 -11.25 -10.59 -0.30
N THR A 143 -12.06 -10.10 -1.26
CA THR A 143 -13.10 -10.91 -1.92
C THR A 143 -12.56 -11.91 -2.94
N TRP A 144 -11.29 -11.82 -3.38
CA TRP A 144 -10.76 -12.79 -4.35
C TRP A 144 -10.66 -14.20 -3.74
N LEU A 145 -10.30 -14.31 -2.46
CA LEU A 145 -10.22 -15.60 -1.77
C LEU A 145 -11.62 -16.17 -1.54
N GLU A 146 -12.58 -15.33 -1.12
CA GLU A 146 -14.00 -15.70 -1.01
C GLU A 146 -14.55 -16.22 -2.35
N LYS A 147 -14.19 -15.58 -3.47
CA LYS A 147 -14.56 -16.01 -4.82
C LYS A 147 -13.96 -17.37 -5.18
N ILE A 148 -12.72 -17.66 -4.80
CA ILE A 148 -12.13 -18.99 -5.02
C ILE A 148 -12.84 -20.06 -4.17
N TYR A 149 -13.13 -19.76 -2.89
CA TYR A 149 -13.91 -20.68 -2.04
C TYR A 149 -15.30 -20.95 -2.62
N LEU A 150 -16.04 -19.91 -2.98
CA LEU A 150 -17.36 -20.03 -3.60
C LEU A 150 -17.28 -20.77 -4.93
N GLY A 151 -16.30 -20.45 -5.78
CA GLY A 151 -16.06 -21.13 -7.05
C GLY A 151 -15.79 -22.62 -6.87
N LYS A 152 -14.95 -23.01 -5.89
CA LYS A 152 -14.70 -24.42 -5.56
C LYS A 152 -15.97 -25.14 -5.11
N LEU A 153 -16.76 -24.52 -4.23
CA LEU A 153 -18.04 -25.08 -3.79
C LEU A 153 -19.04 -25.22 -4.94
N MET A 154 -19.10 -24.24 -5.84
CA MET A 154 -19.94 -24.30 -7.05
C MET A 154 -19.46 -25.38 -8.03
N ALA A 155 -18.15 -25.59 -8.17
CA ALA A 155 -17.57 -26.65 -9.00
C ALA A 155 -17.89 -28.06 -8.45
N GLU A 156 -17.98 -28.19 -7.12
CA GLU A 156 -18.29 -29.43 -6.42
C GLU A 156 -19.80 -29.75 -6.40
N HIS A 157 -20.64 -28.76 -6.08
CA HIS A 157 -22.08 -28.97 -5.86
C HIS A 157 -22.99 -28.45 -6.98
N GLY A 158 -22.42 -27.78 -7.98
CA GLY A 158 -23.14 -27.15 -9.08
C GLY A 158 -23.53 -25.68 -8.80
N VAL A 159 -23.44 -24.85 -9.84
CA VAL A 159 -23.72 -23.41 -9.76
C VAL A 159 -25.17 -23.09 -9.37
N ASP A 160 -26.13 -23.95 -9.70
CA ASP A 160 -27.56 -23.73 -9.44
C ASP A 160 -27.88 -23.72 -7.95
N TYR A 161 -27.15 -24.49 -7.15
CA TYR A 161 -27.30 -24.49 -5.69
C TYR A 161 -27.02 -23.10 -5.07
N PHE A 162 -26.09 -22.34 -5.67
CA PHE A 162 -25.63 -21.05 -5.15
C PHE A 162 -26.25 -19.84 -5.85
N ARG A 163 -26.99 -20.04 -6.96
CA ARG A 163 -27.52 -18.98 -7.82
C ARG A 163 -28.33 -17.92 -7.08
N HIS A 164 -29.06 -18.31 -6.04
CA HIS A 164 -29.88 -17.41 -5.23
C HIS A 164 -29.20 -16.93 -3.93
N HIS A 165 -27.98 -17.40 -3.67
CA HIS A 165 -27.18 -17.07 -2.49
C HIS A 165 -26.03 -16.09 -2.79
N VAL A 166 -25.80 -15.78 -4.07
CA VAL A 166 -24.77 -14.84 -4.52
C VAL A 166 -25.42 -13.64 -5.20
N LEU A 167 -25.13 -12.44 -4.69
CA LEU A 167 -25.66 -11.20 -5.22
C LEU A 167 -25.15 -10.98 -6.65
N ARG A 168 -26.07 -10.75 -7.60
CA ARG A 168 -25.79 -10.50 -9.04
C ARG A 168 -25.03 -11.63 -9.76
N PHE A 169 -25.23 -12.89 -9.38
CA PHE A 169 -24.66 -14.03 -10.11
C PHE A 169 -25.20 -14.12 -11.53
N SER A 170 -24.30 -14.08 -12.52
CA SER A 170 -24.63 -14.05 -13.95
C SER A 170 -24.37 -15.39 -14.64
N ASN A 171 -24.83 -15.53 -15.88
CA ASN A 171 -24.49 -16.70 -16.71
C ASN A 171 -23.00 -16.72 -17.06
N GLU A 172 -22.35 -15.56 -17.16
CA GLU A 172 -20.90 -15.46 -17.39
C GLU A 172 -20.12 -16.02 -16.20
N ASP A 173 -20.57 -15.74 -14.97
CA ASP A 173 -19.98 -16.32 -13.77
C ASP A 173 -20.12 -17.85 -13.75
N ALA A 174 -21.29 -18.37 -14.12
CA ALA A 174 -21.52 -19.81 -14.22
C ALA A 174 -20.60 -20.48 -15.26
N MET A 175 -20.45 -19.85 -16.43
CA MET A 175 -19.51 -20.31 -17.47
C MET A 175 -18.05 -20.27 -17.00
N CYS A 176 -17.68 -19.25 -16.22
CA CYS A 176 -16.35 -19.13 -15.64
C CYS A 176 -16.05 -20.27 -14.65
N VAL A 177 -17.02 -20.60 -13.77
CA VAL A 177 -16.89 -21.73 -12.84
C VAL A 177 -16.74 -23.05 -13.60
N GLU A 178 -17.54 -23.29 -14.63
CA GLU A 178 -17.46 -24.53 -15.42
C GLU A 178 -16.12 -24.61 -16.18
N ALA A 179 -15.67 -23.50 -16.79
CA ALA A 179 -14.40 -23.45 -17.49
C ALA A 179 -13.18 -23.70 -16.56
N LEU A 180 -13.30 -23.30 -15.29
CA LEU A 180 -12.24 -23.47 -14.28
C LEU A 180 -12.46 -24.67 -13.36
N ARG A 181 -13.44 -25.54 -13.64
CA ARG A 181 -13.91 -26.57 -12.71
C ARG A 181 -12.79 -27.45 -12.17
N ASP A 182 -11.97 -28.02 -13.04
CA ASP A 182 -10.87 -28.92 -12.62
C ASP A 182 -9.81 -28.17 -11.80
N ALA A 183 -9.49 -26.93 -12.18
CA ALA A 183 -8.55 -26.10 -11.43
C ALA A 183 -9.09 -25.73 -10.05
N LEU A 184 -10.38 -25.40 -9.95
CA LEU A 184 -11.06 -25.10 -8.70
C LEU A 184 -11.14 -26.32 -7.78
N LEU A 185 -11.41 -27.51 -8.33
CA LEU A 185 -11.40 -28.75 -7.55
C LEU A 185 -9.98 -29.15 -7.12
N GLY A 186 -8.98 -28.88 -7.96
CA GLY A 186 -7.56 -29.17 -7.68
C GLY A 186 -6.85 -28.16 -6.77
N ILE A 187 -7.40 -26.97 -6.54
CA ILE A 187 -6.74 -25.96 -5.73
C ILE A 187 -6.70 -26.38 -4.25
N ASP A 188 -5.51 -26.29 -3.65
CA ASP A 188 -5.32 -26.46 -2.22
C ASP A 188 -5.67 -25.14 -1.51
N MET A 189 -6.76 -25.17 -0.74
CA MET A 189 -7.22 -24.01 0.03
C MET A 189 -6.30 -23.64 1.20
N SER A 190 -5.29 -24.46 1.51
CA SER A 190 -4.24 -24.12 2.47
C SER A 190 -3.48 -22.84 2.06
N VAL A 191 -3.51 -22.45 0.78
CA VAL A 191 -2.99 -21.17 0.27
C VAL A 191 -3.58 -19.96 1.02
N ALA A 192 -4.81 -20.07 1.53
CA ALA A 192 -5.42 -19.04 2.37
C ALA A 192 -4.60 -18.75 3.65
N LYS A 193 -3.98 -19.77 4.23
CA LYS A 193 -3.18 -19.67 5.47
C LYS A 193 -1.86 -18.95 5.24
N LEU A 194 -1.31 -18.99 4.02
CA LEU A 194 -0.09 -18.26 3.66
C LEU A 194 -0.32 -16.75 3.59
N LEU A 195 -1.56 -16.31 3.35
CA LEU A 195 -1.92 -14.91 3.16
C LEU A 195 -2.41 -14.23 4.43
N PHE A 196 -3.05 -14.98 5.31
CA PHE A 196 -3.57 -14.49 6.59
C PHE A 196 -3.05 -15.37 7.74
N PRO A 197 -1.73 -15.43 7.98
CA PRO A 197 -1.16 -16.29 9.03
C PRO A 197 -1.64 -15.92 10.44
N HIS A 198 -2.12 -14.67 10.61
CA HIS A 198 -2.70 -14.15 11.84
C HIS A 198 -4.02 -13.45 11.52
N GLU A 199 -5.13 -14.21 11.47
CA GLU A 199 -6.48 -13.63 11.44
C GLU A 199 -6.66 -12.73 12.67
N THR A 200 -6.59 -11.42 12.49
CA THR A 200 -7.25 -10.48 13.39
C THR A 200 -8.47 -9.93 12.67
N ARG A 201 -9.60 -10.53 13.04
CA ARG A 201 -10.95 -10.10 12.68
C ARG A 201 -11.17 -8.74 13.34
N LEU A 202 -11.22 -7.69 12.53
CA LEU A 202 -11.89 -6.39 12.71
C LEU A 202 -11.06 -5.31 12.02
N SER A 203 -11.37 -5.07 10.75
CA SER A 203 -11.06 -3.82 10.07
C SER A 203 -12.41 -3.15 9.83
N GLY A 204 -12.47 -1.86 10.13
CA GLY A 204 -13.68 -1.05 10.02
C GLY A 204 -13.28 0.40 9.84
N SER A 205 -14.25 1.25 9.51
CA SER A 205 -14.05 2.70 9.50
C SER A 205 -15.38 3.35 9.81
N ASN A 206 -15.33 4.50 10.48
CA ASN A 206 -16.43 5.45 10.48
C ASN A 206 -16.07 6.64 9.59
N ASN A 207 -17.09 7.27 9.01
CA ASN A 207 -16.96 8.54 8.34
C ASN A 207 -18.27 9.33 8.45
N TRP A 208 -18.21 10.56 8.97
CA TRP A 208 -19.37 11.44 9.09
C TRP A 208 -19.14 12.73 8.31
N ALA A 209 -20.18 13.18 7.60
CA ALA A 209 -20.23 14.48 6.95
C ALA A 209 -21.51 15.19 7.39
N ILE A 210 -21.37 16.38 7.96
CA ILE A 210 -22.47 17.19 8.49
C ILE A 210 -22.50 18.52 7.74
N ASN A 211 -23.68 18.88 7.22
CA ASN A 211 -23.90 20.19 6.61
C ASN A 211 -23.78 21.32 7.67
N GLY A 212 -23.30 22.49 7.28
CA GLY A 212 -23.20 23.66 8.14
C GLY A 212 -24.53 24.04 8.80
N GLU A 213 -25.66 23.86 8.10
CA GLU A 213 -27.03 24.10 8.64
C GLU A 213 -27.37 23.22 9.85
N LEU A 214 -26.73 22.07 9.98
CA LEU A 214 -26.91 21.12 11.09
C LEU A 214 -25.83 21.26 12.17
N SER A 215 -24.92 22.21 12.02
CA SER A 215 -23.80 22.46 12.94
C SER A 215 -24.02 23.74 13.75
N ALA A 216 -23.55 23.77 15.00
CA ALA A 216 -23.64 24.98 15.82
C ALA A 216 -22.75 26.14 15.32
N SER A 217 -21.68 25.83 14.58
CA SER A 217 -20.76 26.83 14.01
C SER A 217 -21.25 27.42 12.69
N GLY A 218 -22.25 26.81 12.05
CA GLY A 218 -22.68 27.14 10.70
C GLY A 218 -21.74 26.64 9.58
N PHE A 219 -20.65 25.95 9.90
CA PHE A 219 -19.68 25.42 8.93
C PHE A 219 -19.77 23.89 8.78
N PRO A 220 -19.53 23.33 7.58
CA PRO A 220 -19.49 21.87 7.39
C PRO A 220 -18.48 21.18 8.31
N ILE A 221 -18.79 19.96 8.76
CA ILE A 221 -17.91 19.13 9.58
C ILE A 221 -17.69 17.79 8.87
N LEU A 222 -16.43 17.39 8.73
CA LEU A 222 -16.02 16.07 8.25
C LEU A 222 -15.24 15.37 9.37
N ALA A 223 -15.58 14.12 9.67
CA ALA A 223 -14.85 13.29 10.64
C ALA A 223 -14.53 11.94 10.01
N THR A 224 -13.24 11.61 9.89
CA THR A 224 -12.75 10.33 9.40
C THR A 224 -12.14 9.54 10.57
N ASP A 225 -12.47 8.26 10.68
CA ASP A 225 -12.03 7.42 11.79
C ASP A 225 -11.75 5.99 11.27
N PRO A 226 -10.60 5.78 10.60
CA PRO A 226 -10.22 4.47 10.08
C PRO A 226 -9.71 3.56 11.20
N HIS A 227 -10.31 2.37 11.36
CA HIS A 227 -9.87 1.37 12.33
C HIS A 227 -8.87 0.40 11.68
N GLN A 228 -7.59 0.66 11.93
CA GLN A 228 -6.49 -0.21 11.56
C GLN A 228 -5.86 -0.85 12.80
N PRO A 229 -5.26 -2.04 12.67
CA PRO A 229 -4.47 -2.63 13.75
C PRO A 229 -3.41 -1.64 14.25
N HIS A 230 -3.27 -1.56 15.57
CA HIS A 230 -2.28 -0.70 16.18
C HIS A 230 -0.87 -1.24 15.90
N SER A 231 -0.02 -0.44 15.27
CA SER A 231 1.40 -0.75 15.05
C SER A 231 2.29 0.45 15.40
N ILE A 232 3.56 0.19 15.70
CA ILE A 232 4.58 1.22 15.90
C ILE A 232 5.78 0.86 15.01
N PRO A 233 6.16 1.72 14.05
CA PRO A 233 5.40 2.90 13.60
C PRO A 233 4.03 2.51 12.99
N ASN A 234 3.05 3.42 13.07
CA ASN A 234 1.70 3.16 12.54
C ASN A 234 1.67 3.26 10.99
N THR A 235 0.62 2.73 10.35
CA THR A 235 0.51 2.72 8.88
C THR A 235 0.27 4.09 8.25
N PHE A 236 -0.19 5.07 9.02
CA PHE A 236 -0.46 6.42 8.55
C PHE A 236 0.75 7.32 8.79
N PHE A 237 1.03 8.15 7.79
CA PHE A 237 2.02 9.21 7.88
C PHE A 237 1.29 10.53 7.62
N TYR A 238 1.16 11.35 8.66
CA TYR A 238 0.52 12.65 8.55
C TYR A 238 1.54 13.64 8.06
N SER A 239 1.15 14.46 7.08
CA SER A 239 1.98 15.54 6.56
C SER A 239 1.08 16.69 6.11
N HIS A 240 1.57 17.91 6.28
CA HIS A 240 0.91 19.11 5.77
C HIS A 240 1.72 19.68 4.60
N LEU A 241 1.05 19.95 3.47
CA LEU A 241 1.66 20.55 2.30
C LEU A 241 1.08 21.96 2.08
N SER A 242 1.94 22.95 1.91
CA SER A 242 1.59 24.32 1.55
C SER A 242 2.41 24.77 0.36
N THR A 243 1.72 25.27 -0.67
CA THR A 243 2.29 25.78 -1.93
C THR A 243 1.83 27.19 -2.19
#